data_AF-A0A3A0A3I8-F1
#
_entry.id   AF-A0A3A0A3I8-F1
#
_cell.length_a   1.000
_cell.length_b   1.000
_cell.length_c   1.000
_cell.angle_alpha   90.00
_cell.angle_beta   90.00
_cell.angle_gamma   90.00
#
_symmetry.space_group_name_H-M   'P 1'
#
loop_
_entity.id
_entity.type
_entity.pdbx_description
1 polymer ?
#
loop_
_entity_poly.entity_id
_entity_poly.type
_entity_poly.pdbx_seq_one_letter_code
_entity_poly.pdbx_strand_id
1 'polypeptide(L)'
;MSDPVITKFEIHEYEYTLDNMGRDYNGFNLVYEPGGKVSARGKILRIFTDAGIVGEYAGGSNAEYSTLPQLLHYLIGRSALERERIYSDVRRALRQVARIGIAPIDIALWDIAGKYYNAPIYKLLGGYKESVPCYASTYHGDHQPDGLSTPEAFADFAEQCLEMG
;
A
#
# COMPACT_ATOMS: atom_id res chain seq x y z
N MET A 1 -14.63 12.10 -23.97
CA MET A 1 -13.23 11.65 -24.14
C MET A 1 -13.26 10.15 -24.32
N SER A 2 -12.31 9.57 -25.07
CA SER A 2 -12.15 8.11 -25.09
C SER A 2 -11.68 7.63 -23.71
N ASP A 3 -12.01 6.39 -23.39
CA ASP A 3 -11.50 5.72 -22.20
C ASP A 3 -9.97 5.59 -22.28
N PRO A 4 -9.24 5.79 -21.17
CA PRO A 4 -7.79 5.59 -21.13
C PRO A 4 -7.48 4.09 -21.18
N VAL A 5 -6.76 3.67 -22.23
CA VAL A 5 -6.40 2.27 -22.48
C VAL A 5 -5.05 1.95 -21.87
N ILE A 6 -4.92 0.85 -21.14
CA ILE A 6 -3.67 0.42 -20.50
C ILE A 6 -2.65 -0.04 -21.55
N THR A 7 -1.45 0.52 -21.51
CA THR A 7 -0.40 0.27 -22.52
C THR A 7 0.88 -0.33 -21.96
N LYS A 8 1.20 -0.08 -20.69
CA LYS A 8 2.48 -0.49 -20.09
C LYS A 8 2.39 -0.56 -18.57
N PHE A 9 3.25 -1.39 -17.99
CA PHE A 9 3.49 -1.48 -16.56
C PHE A 9 4.95 -1.21 -16.24
N GLU A 10 5.22 -0.59 -15.09
CA GLU A 10 6.54 -0.53 -14.48
C GLU A 10 6.43 -0.89 -12.99
N ILE A 11 7.41 -1.61 -12.48
CA ILE A 11 7.59 -1.83 -11.05
C ILE A 11 8.95 -1.23 -10.69
N HIS A 12 8.94 -0.19 -9.86
CA HIS A 12 10.16 0.44 -9.36
C HIS A 12 10.45 -0.12 -7.98
N GLU A 13 11.65 -0.66 -7.79
CA GLU A 13 12.13 -1.09 -6.48
C GLU A 13 13.07 -0.02 -5.92
N TYR A 14 12.93 0.29 -4.63
CA TYR A 14 13.78 1.27 -3.96
C TYR A 14 14.15 0.77 -2.56
N GLU A 15 15.26 1.28 -2.04
CA GLU A 15 15.75 0.99 -0.70
C GLU A 15 15.67 2.27 0.14
N TYR A 16 15.33 2.12 1.41
CA TYR A 16 15.25 3.20 2.38
C TYR A 16 15.68 2.70 3.76
N THR A 17 16.05 3.63 4.64
CA THR A 17 16.45 3.31 6.00
C THR A 17 15.35 3.73 6.97
N LEU A 18 15.03 2.83 7.89
CA LEU A 18 14.22 3.12 9.07
C LEU A 18 15.17 3.36 10.24
N ASP A 19 15.17 4.59 10.76
CA ASP A 19 15.93 4.98 11.95
C ASP A 19 15.19 4.61 13.23
N ASN A 20 15.94 4.32 14.29
CA ASN A 20 15.47 3.84 15.60
C ASN A 20 14.67 2.53 15.54
N MET A 21 14.99 1.70 14.57
CA MET A 21 14.35 0.40 14.37
C MET A 21 15.38 -0.70 14.39
N GLY A 22 14.97 -1.84 14.94
CA GLY A 22 15.71 -3.09 15.01
C GLY A 22 14.84 -4.27 14.60
N ARG A 23 15.35 -5.48 14.87
CA ARG A 23 14.58 -6.72 14.75
C ARG A 23 14.65 -7.48 16.07
N ASP A 24 13.56 -8.14 16.44
CA ASP A 24 13.52 -9.00 17.61
C ASP A 24 14.38 -10.27 17.44
N TYR A 25 14.37 -11.13 18.47
CA TYR A 25 15.21 -12.32 18.54
C TYR A 25 15.00 -13.34 17.40
N ASN A 26 13.83 -13.32 16.74
CA ASN A 26 13.52 -14.21 15.62
C ASN A 26 13.84 -13.56 14.26
N GLY A 27 14.19 -12.27 14.24
CA GLY A 27 14.76 -11.57 13.09
C GLY A 27 13.75 -11.12 12.04
N PHE A 28 12.45 -11.17 12.31
CA PHE A 28 11.42 -10.73 11.36
C PHE A 28 10.43 -9.71 11.92
N ASN A 29 10.24 -9.61 13.23
CA ASN A 29 9.41 -8.54 13.77
C ASN A 29 10.26 -7.27 13.92
N LEU A 30 9.72 -6.16 13.44
CA LEU A 30 10.29 -4.85 13.68
C LEU A 30 9.98 -4.42 15.11
N VAL A 31 11.00 -3.95 15.81
CA VAL A 31 10.92 -3.44 17.18
C VAL A 31 11.63 -2.10 17.26
N TYR A 32 11.25 -1.30 18.25
CA TYR A 32 11.97 -0.05 18.52
C TYR A 32 13.33 -0.36 19.13
N GLU A 33 14.38 0.22 18.55
CA GLU A 33 15.76 0.09 19.02
C GLU A 33 16.45 1.45 18.84
N PRO A 34 16.66 2.24 19.91
CA PRO A 34 17.29 3.56 19.82
C PRO A 34 18.63 3.52 19.08
N GLY A 35 18.79 4.36 18.05
CA GLY A 35 20.00 4.37 17.21
C GLY A 35 20.15 3.19 16.26
N GLY A 36 19.27 2.19 16.33
CA GLY A 36 19.15 1.09 15.39
C GLY A 36 18.79 1.59 13.98
N LYS A 37 19.25 0.88 12.96
CA LYS A 37 18.97 1.18 11.56
C LYS A 37 18.61 -0.09 10.81
N VAL A 38 17.39 -0.14 10.28
CA VAL A 38 16.94 -1.23 9.41
C VAL A 38 16.87 -0.73 7.97
N SER A 39 17.62 -1.39 7.09
CA SER A 39 17.39 -1.25 5.65
C SER A 39 16.11 -1.99 5.26
N ALA A 40 15.22 -1.28 4.57
CA ALA A 40 13.97 -1.80 4.05
C ALA A 40 13.89 -1.52 2.54
N ARG A 41 13.12 -2.36 1.85
CA ARG A 41 12.84 -2.19 0.42
C ARG A 41 11.36 -1.94 0.20
N GLY A 42 11.05 -1.01 -0.68
CA GLY A 42 9.70 -0.72 -1.12
C GLY A 42 9.54 -0.96 -2.61
N LYS A 43 8.29 -1.00 -3.06
CA LYS A 43 7.93 -1.10 -4.48
C LYS A 43 6.89 -0.05 -4.83
N ILE A 44 6.97 0.43 -6.07
CA ILE A 44 5.95 1.29 -6.68
C ILE A 44 5.49 0.63 -7.97
N LEU A 45 4.20 0.32 -8.07
CA LEU A 45 3.56 -0.10 -9.32
C LEU A 45 3.12 1.16 -10.08
N ARG A 46 3.41 1.21 -11.38
CA ARG A 46 2.94 2.25 -12.30
C ARG A 46 2.22 1.60 -13.49
N ILE A 47 1.00 2.03 -13.75
CA ILE A 47 0.15 1.59 -14.88
C ILE A 47 0.00 2.76 -15.84
N PHE A 48 0.50 2.62 -17.05
CA PHE A 48 0.48 3.66 -18.07
C PHE A 48 -0.70 3.46 -19.01
N THR A 49 -1.24 4.57 -19.50
CA THR A 49 -2.34 4.59 -20.47
C THR A 49 -1.98 5.34 -21.74
N ASP A 50 -2.71 5.11 -22.82
CA ASP A 50 -2.58 5.82 -24.10
C ASP A 50 -2.95 7.32 -24.01
N ALA A 51 -3.76 7.68 -23.02
CA ALA A 51 -4.10 9.06 -22.68
C ALA A 51 -2.97 9.82 -21.94
N GLY A 52 -1.82 9.19 -21.72
CA GLY A 52 -0.70 9.78 -20.96
C GLY A 52 -0.90 9.83 -19.45
N ILE A 53 -1.99 9.26 -18.94
CA ILE A 53 -2.27 9.15 -17.50
C ILE A 53 -1.55 7.92 -16.95
N VAL A 54 -0.92 8.08 -15.78
CA VAL A 54 -0.25 7.01 -15.06
C VAL A 54 -0.92 6.81 -13.71
N GLY A 55 -1.35 5.59 -13.43
CA GLY A 55 -1.83 5.15 -12.12
C GLY A 55 -0.72 4.60 -11.27
N GLU A 56 -0.67 4.97 -10.00
CA GLU A 56 0.48 4.71 -9.15
C GLU A 56 0.03 4.13 -7.80
N TYR A 57 0.75 3.09 -7.35
CA TYR A 57 0.58 2.52 -6.03
C TYR A 57 1.95 2.25 -5.40
N ALA A 58 2.22 2.87 -4.25
CA ALA A 58 3.41 2.64 -3.44
C ALA A 58 3.04 1.79 -2.22
N GLY A 59 3.74 0.68 -2.02
CA GLY A 59 3.47 -0.26 -0.93
C GLY A 59 3.34 -1.69 -1.42
N GLY A 60 2.57 -2.49 -0.69
CA GLY A 60 2.36 -3.90 -1.00
C GLY A 60 3.50 -4.83 -0.56
N SER A 61 3.18 -6.10 -0.46
CA SER A 61 4.06 -7.18 -0.03
C SER A 61 4.71 -7.89 -1.22
N ASN A 62 5.84 -8.57 -0.99
CA ASN A 62 6.48 -9.39 -2.03
C ASN A 62 5.52 -10.45 -2.60
N ALA A 63 4.63 -10.98 -1.77
CA ALA A 63 3.63 -11.94 -2.20
C ALA A 63 2.65 -11.32 -3.21
N GLU A 64 2.17 -10.10 -2.97
CA GLU A 64 1.31 -9.38 -3.93
C GLU A 64 2.01 -9.20 -5.28
N TYR A 65 3.24 -8.69 -5.28
CA TYR A 65 3.99 -8.46 -6.53
C TYR A 65 4.33 -9.75 -7.28
N SER A 66 4.57 -10.86 -6.58
CA SER A 66 4.85 -12.15 -7.23
C SER A 66 3.68 -12.68 -8.07
N THR A 67 2.45 -12.25 -7.79
CA THR A 67 1.26 -12.64 -8.54
C THR A 67 0.94 -11.71 -9.71
N LEU A 68 1.60 -10.54 -9.82
CA LEU A 68 1.30 -9.59 -10.89
C LEU A 68 1.60 -10.13 -12.30
N PRO A 69 2.74 -10.81 -12.57
CA PRO A 69 3.10 -11.23 -13.94
C PRO A 69 2.02 -12.05 -14.67
N GLN A 70 1.25 -12.89 -13.95
CA GLN A 70 0.14 -13.66 -14.51
C GLN A 70 -1.10 -12.81 -14.86
N LEU A 71 -1.20 -11.58 -14.34
CA LEU A 71 -2.33 -10.67 -14.55
C LEU A 71 -2.03 -9.59 -15.60
N LEU A 72 -0.78 -9.14 -15.71
CA LEU A 72 -0.43 -7.97 -16.53
C LEU A 72 -0.83 -8.13 -18.00
N HIS A 73 -0.65 -9.33 -18.57
CA HIS A 73 -1.05 -9.63 -19.95
C HIS A 73 -2.55 -9.44 -20.20
N TYR A 74 -3.39 -9.77 -19.21
CA TYR A 74 -4.84 -9.60 -19.33
C TYR A 74 -5.25 -8.12 -19.35
N LEU A 75 -4.46 -7.24 -18.72
CA LEU A 75 -4.79 -5.83 -18.55
C LEU A 75 -4.41 -4.97 -19.76
N ILE A 76 -3.36 -5.33 -20.51
CA ILE A 76 -2.93 -4.58 -21.70
C ILE A 76 -4.07 -4.49 -22.71
N GLY A 77 -4.31 -3.28 -23.24
CA GLY A 77 -5.36 -3.02 -24.22
C GLY A 77 -6.76 -2.86 -23.64
N ARG A 78 -6.94 -2.97 -22.32
CA ARG A 78 -8.23 -2.69 -21.66
C ARG A 78 -8.36 -1.25 -21.24
N SER A 79 -9.60 -0.78 -21.14
CA SER A 79 -9.90 0.50 -20.49
C SER A 79 -9.56 0.40 -19.00
N ALA A 80 -8.80 1.37 -18.50
CA ALA A 80 -8.51 1.49 -17.07
C ALA A 80 -9.76 1.87 -16.23
N LEU A 81 -10.87 2.23 -16.89
CA LEU A 81 -12.13 2.55 -16.24
C LEU A 81 -13.04 1.32 -16.03
N GLU A 82 -12.72 0.17 -16.64
CA GLU A 82 -13.41 -1.12 -16.43
C GLU A 82 -13.06 -1.78 -15.06
N ARG A 83 -12.90 -0.99 -13.99
CA ARG A 83 -12.38 -1.44 -12.69
C ARG A 83 -13.13 -2.65 -12.12
N GLU A 84 -14.46 -2.62 -12.11
CA GLU A 84 -15.26 -3.74 -11.58
C GLU A 84 -15.10 -5.04 -12.39
N ARG A 85 -15.01 -4.92 -13.72
CA ARG A 85 -14.79 -6.06 -14.61
C ARG A 85 -13.41 -6.66 -14.36
N ILE A 86 -12.38 -5.80 -14.31
CA ILE A 86 -11.01 -6.20 -14.00
C ILE A 86 -10.95 -6.87 -12.62
N TYR A 87 -11.53 -6.25 -11.59
CA TYR A 87 -11.60 -6.80 -10.24
C TYR A 87 -12.24 -8.19 -10.24
N SER A 88 -13.41 -8.34 -10.88
CA SER A 88 -14.14 -9.60 -10.96
C SER A 88 -13.34 -10.72 -11.64
N ASP A 89 -12.66 -10.43 -12.74
CA ASP A 89 -11.86 -11.40 -13.48
C ASP A 89 -10.58 -11.78 -12.73
N VAL A 90 -9.85 -10.79 -12.21
CA VAL A 90 -8.62 -10.99 -11.44
C VAL A 90 -8.92 -11.74 -10.13
N ARG A 91 -10.01 -11.41 -9.43
CA ARG A 91 -10.46 -12.12 -8.22
C ARG A 91 -10.70 -13.60 -8.49
N ARG A 92 -11.28 -13.94 -9.65
CA ARG A 92 -11.51 -15.34 -10.05
C ARG A 92 -10.20 -16.05 -10.38
N ALA A 93 -9.27 -15.38 -11.05
CA ALA A 93 -7.95 -15.90 -11.35
C ALA A 93 -7.15 -16.21 -10.08
N LEU A 94 -7.19 -15.33 -9.09
CA LEU A 94 -6.44 -15.42 -7.83
C LEU A 94 -7.11 -16.25 -6.72
N ARG A 95 -8.19 -16.99 -7.03
CA ARG A 95 -8.98 -17.72 -6.01
C ARG A 95 -8.16 -18.75 -5.20
N GLN A 96 -7.07 -19.28 -5.76
CA GLN A 96 -6.21 -20.27 -5.11
C GLN A 96 -5.00 -19.67 -4.37
N VAL A 97 -4.80 -18.36 -4.47
CA VAL A 97 -3.69 -17.64 -3.82
C VAL A 97 -4.23 -16.56 -2.87
N ALA A 98 -5.33 -16.89 -2.18
CA ALA A 98 -5.99 -16.00 -1.23
C ALA A 98 -6.32 -14.60 -1.77
N ARG A 99 -6.46 -14.45 -3.10
CA ARG A 99 -6.70 -13.16 -3.77
C ARG A 99 -5.58 -12.13 -3.55
N ILE A 100 -4.39 -12.58 -3.17
CA ILE A 100 -3.19 -11.77 -3.00
C ILE A 100 -2.79 -11.21 -4.37
N GLY A 101 -2.57 -9.89 -4.45
CA GLY A 101 -2.17 -9.18 -5.68
C GLY A 101 -3.24 -8.33 -6.34
N ILE A 102 -4.49 -8.38 -5.88
CA ILE A 102 -5.56 -7.51 -6.42
C ILE A 102 -5.31 -6.05 -6.08
N ALA A 103 -4.92 -5.77 -4.83
CA ALA A 103 -4.88 -4.42 -4.29
C ALA A 103 -3.97 -3.46 -5.07
N PRO A 104 -2.72 -3.82 -5.45
CA PRO A 104 -1.87 -2.93 -6.24
C PRO A 104 -2.51 -2.49 -7.57
N ILE A 105 -3.18 -3.42 -8.27
CA ILE A 105 -3.84 -3.14 -9.54
C ILE A 105 -5.05 -2.23 -9.29
N ASP A 106 -5.94 -2.61 -8.38
CA ASP A 106 -7.18 -1.87 -8.13
C ASP A 106 -6.91 -0.42 -7.69
N ILE A 107 -5.96 -0.22 -6.76
CA ILE A 107 -5.60 1.11 -6.27
C ILE A 107 -5.01 1.97 -7.40
N ALA A 108 -4.10 1.42 -8.21
CA ALA A 108 -3.53 2.16 -9.33
C ALA A 108 -4.57 2.51 -10.41
N LEU A 109 -5.58 1.65 -10.65
CA LEU A 109 -6.70 1.97 -11.54
C LEU A 109 -7.62 3.05 -10.96
N TRP A 110 -7.82 3.08 -9.64
CA TRP A 110 -8.53 4.16 -8.97
C TRP A 110 -7.78 5.49 -9.05
N ASP A 111 -6.45 5.47 -8.93
CA ASP A 111 -5.61 6.64 -9.15
C ASP A 111 -5.71 7.16 -10.60
N ILE A 112 -5.72 6.27 -11.61
CA ILE A 112 -6.03 6.65 -13.01
C ILE A 112 -7.39 7.32 -13.11
N ALA A 113 -8.43 6.75 -12.49
CA ALA A 113 -9.77 7.32 -12.54
C ALA A 113 -9.80 8.72 -11.89
N GLY A 114 -9.15 8.89 -10.74
CA GLY A 114 -9.02 10.19 -10.07
C GLY A 114 -8.36 11.23 -10.97
N LYS A 115 -7.23 10.87 -11.58
CA LYS A 115 -6.49 11.72 -12.53
C LYS A 115 -7.30 12.02 -13.81
N TYR A 116 -7.97 11.02 -14.36
CA TYR A 116 -8.80 11.15 -15.58
C TYR A 116 -10.00 12.09 -15.38
N TYR A 117 -10.69 11.97 -14.24
CA TYR A 117 -11.82 12.83 -13.90
C TYR A 117 -11.40 14.13 -13.19
N ASN A 118 -10.10 14.35 -12.98
CA ASN A 118 -9.56 15.46 -12.21
C ASN A 118 -10.27 15.64 -10.85
N ALA A 119 -10.45 14.54 -10.13
CA ALA A 119 -11.18 14.51 -8.88
C ALA A 119 -10.47 13.59 -7.86
N PRO A 120 -10.46 13.95 -6.57
CA PRO A 120 -9.95 13.05 -5.55
C PRO A 120 -10.85 11.81 -5.46
N ILE A 121 -10.24 10.63 -5.27
CA ILE A 121 -10.93 9.33 -5.30
C ILE A 121 -12.14 9.29 -4.34
N TYR A 122 -12.02 9.87 -3.14
CA TYR A 122 -13.14 9.87 -2.18
C TYR A 122 -14.39 10.59 -2.69
N LYS A 123 -14.25 11.63 -3.54
CA LYS A 123 -15.41 12.29 -4.18
C LYS A 123 -16.00 11.40 -5.27
N LEU A 124 -15.19 10.65 -6.01
CA LEU A 124 -15.67 9.65 -6.97
C LEU A 124 -16.44 8.51 -6.29
N LEU A 125 -16.09 8.16 -5.05
CA LEU A 125 -16.78 7.18 -4.23
C LEU A 125 -18.06 7.71 -3.56
N GLY A 126 -18.46 8.95 -3.85
CA GLY A 126 -19.69 9.53 -3.30
C GLY A 126 -19.50 10.34 -2.01
N GLY A 127 -18.26 10.74 -1.69
CA GLY A 127 -17.86 11.83 -0.78
C GLY A 127 -18.71 12.09 0.47
N TYR A 128 -18.12 11.94 1.66
CA TYR A 128 -18.79 12.29 2.92
C TYR A 128 -17.98 13.27 3.78
N LYS A 129 -16.91 12.80 4.41
CA LYS A 129 -16.05 13.61 5.28
C LYS A 129 -14.80 14.05 4.54
N GLU A 130 -14.34 15.27 4.82
CA GLU A 130 -13.07 15.81 4.33
C GLU A 130 -11.92 15.60 5.34
N SER A 131 -12.26 15.24 6.59
CA SER A 131 -11.32 14.83 7.63
C SER A 131 -11.89 13.68 8.45
N VAL A 132 -11.01 12.84 8.97
CA VAL A 132 -11.34 11.75 9.91
C VAL A 132 -10.37 11.81 11.09
N PRO A 133 -10.82 11.58 12.33
CA PRO A 133 -9.91 11.42 13.45
C PRO A 133 -8.98 10.23 13.20
N CYS A 134 -7.69 10.42 13.47
CA CYS A 134 -6.71 9.34 13.47
C CYS A 134 -6.57 8.76 14.87
N TYR A 135 -5.96 7.58 14.97
CA TYR A 135 -5.54 7.00 16.24
C TYR A 135 -4.09 6.53 16.13
N ALA A 136 -3.36 6.56 17.24
CA ALA A 136 -2.01 6.03 17.31
C ALA A 136 -2.06 4.48 17.27
N SER A 137 -1.68 3.89 16.14
CA SER A 137 -1.54 2.44 16.01
C SER A 137 -0.11 2.05 16.42
N THR A 138 0.05 1.58 17.65
CA THR A 138 1.37 1.20 18.20
C THR A 138 1.91 -0.07 17.57
N TYR A 139 3.21 -0.33 17.76
CA TYR A 139 3.77 -1.67 17.55
C TYR A 139 3.19 -2.67 18.57
N HIS A 140 3.45 -3.95 18.32
CA HIS A 140 3.16 -5.03 19.27
C HIS A 140 4.07 -4.90 20.49
N GLY A 141 3.69 -5.55 21.59
CA GLY A 141 4.56 -5.63 22.76
C GLY A 141 5.82 -6.43 22.46
N ASP A 142 6.93 -6.03 23.03
CA ASP A 142 8.26 -6.58 22.75
C ASP A 142 9.04 -6.84 24.05
N HIS A 143 10.33 -7.16 23.92
CA HIS A 143 11.25 -7.34 25.04
C HIS A 143 12.43 -6.35 24.96
N GLN A 144 12.30 -5.28 24.20
CA GLN A 144 13.33 -4.26 24.10
C GLN A 144 13.31 -3.36 25.33
N PRO A 145 14.46 -3.08 25.97
CA PRO A 145 14.51 -2.28 27.19
C PRO A 145 13.81 -0.92 27.06
N ASP A 146 13.96 -0.26 25.91
CA ASP A 146 13.37 1.06 25.62
C ASP A 146 12.13 0.97 24.72
N GLY A 147 11.62 -0.24 24.47
CA GLY A 147 10.47 -0.52 23.63
C GLY A 147 9.16 -0.66 24.41
N LEU A 148 8.20 -1.36 23.80
CA LEU A 148 6.88 -1.61 24.40
C LEU A 148 6.91 -2.90 25.24
N SER A 149 7.75 -2.92 26.27
CA SER A 149 8.11 -4.15 26.99
C SER A 149 7.36 -4.42 28.30
N THR A 150 6.65 -3.43 28.84
CA THR A 150 5.84 -3.55 30.06
C THR A 150 4.51 -2.80 29.91
N PRO A 151 3.48 -3.12 30.74
CA PRO A 151 2.25 -2.34 30.80
C PRO A 151 2.48 -0.84 31.04
N GLU A 152 3.44 -0.49 31.89
CA GLU A 152 3.82 0.89 32.19
C GLU A 152 4.41 1.59 30.95
N ALA A 153 5.26 0.92 30.17
CA ALA A 153 5.81 1.49 28.94
C ALA A 153 4.72 1.81 27.89
N PHE A 154 3.68 0.97 27.81
CA PHE A 154 2.51 1.28 26.99
C PHE A 154 1.73 2.50 27.51
N ALA A 155 1.59 2.66 28.82
CA ALA A 155 0.94 3.82 29.42
C ALA A 155 1.70 5.11 29.13
N ASP A 156 3.03 5.10 29.34
CA ASP A 156 3.90 6.24 29.05
C ASP A 156 3.86 6.62 27.57
N PHE A 157 3.88 5.64 26.66
CA PHE A 157 3.77 5.90 25.22
C PHE A 157 2.38 6.43 24.82
N ALA A 158 1.32 6.00 25.51
CA ALA A 158 -0.02 6.53 25.29
C ALA A 158 -0.13 8.00 25.73
N GLU A 159 0.51 8.40 26.83
CA GLU A 159 0.61 9.80 27.24
C GLU A 159 1.37 10.64 26.20
N GLN A 160 2.50 10.13 25.69
CA GLN A 160 3.23 10.79 24.60
C GLN A 160 2.37 10.95 23.34
N CYS A 161 1.64 9.91 22.95
CA CYS A 161 0.71 9.98 21.81
C CYS A 161 -0.39 11.02 22.05
N LEU A 162 -0.94 11.11 23.27
CA LEU A 162 -1.92 12.11 23.64
C LEU A 162 -1.35 13.54 23.55
N GLU A 163 -0.11 13.75 23.98
CA GLU A 163 0.58 15.04 23.87
C GLU A 163 0.81 15.47 22.41
N MET A 164 0.94 14.52 21.49
CA MET A 164 1.07 14.78 20.05
C MET A 164 -0.25 15.16 19.37
N GLY A 165 -1.40 14.84 19.98
CA GLY A 165 -2.76 15.09 19.49
C GLY A 165 -3.41 13.92 18.77
#